data_AF-A0A3S0BH14-F1
#
_entry.id   AF-A0A3S0BH14-F1
#
_cell.length_a   1.000
_cell.length_b   1.000
_cell.length_c   1.000
_cell.angle_alpha   90.00
_cell.angle_beta   90.00
_cell.angle_gamma   90.00
#
_symmetry.space_group_name_H-M   'P 1'
#
loop_
_entity.id
_entity.type
_entity.pdbx_description
1 polymer ?
#
loop_
_entity_poly.entity_id
_entity_poly.type
_entity_poly.pdbx_seq_one_letter_code
_entity_poly.pdbx_strand_id
1 'polypeptide(L)'
;MDLKQGARTQQFTVELVRAMPHLPVPQAVSAAMQLAHSMELPRFEDFGSMINLVNSLQLRPADEWAAFGYEPTDKAVPVRLEVPHEPAVPAKGKEHLPERGWDGRIRFEDHFLSVHTRRVHSSSTHLINYRDAVGAWRKRLGYATDPSLAYAEFTSAAVGRQIPMRRVEMLGNLWKIGAVATWETDWEGETSWCYVDQRPLPGESPDPMVNETDAWYRIRIHPDVGRDVIVEIARCLAEIYLGYVEKLWGPEVEGGAQRGPESEAAAYIALERLWIPQRSRRTNWYHRYVAGEPMPAEFRWDAVLRAAESVEDLLRGDTAPVTA
;
A
#
# COMPACT_ATOMS: atom_id res chain seq x y z
N MET A 1 -7.39 24.74 -11.95
CA MET A 1 -7.14 24.48 -10.52
C MET A 1 -5.82 25.13 -10.17
N ASP A 2 -5.73 25.89 -9.07
CA ASP A 2 -4.45 26.45 -8.60
C ASP A 2 -3.46 25.30 -8.35
N LEU A 3 -2.23 25.38 -8.90
CA LEU A 3 -1.21 24.35 -8.75
C LEU A 3 -0.92 24.05 -7.27
N LYS A 4 -0.96 25.06 -6.41
CA LYS A 4 -0.79 24.88 -4.96
C LYS A 4 -1.97 24.14 -4.35
N GLN A 5 -3.19 24.46 -4.76
CA GLN A 5 -4.38 23.74 -4.31
C GLN A 5 -4.35 22.27 -4.76
N GLY A 6 -3.93 21.99 -6.00
CA GLY A 6 -3.74 20.64 -6.51
C GLY A 6 -2.73 19.84 -5.71
N ALA A 7 -1.57 20.44 -5.40
CA ALA A 7 -0.54 19.81 -4.58
C ALA A 7 -1.04 19.48 -3.15
N ARG A 8 -1.85 20.37 -2.55
CA ARG A 8 -2.46 20.13 -1.23
C ARG A 8 -3.51 19.03 -1.26
N THR A 9 -4.33 18.96 -2.31
CA THR A 9 -5.27 17.85 -2.48
C THR A 9 -4.55 16.52 -2.66
N GLN A 10 -3.43 16.48 -3.39
CA GLN A 10 -2.59 15.29 -3.53
C GLN A 10 -1.98 14.87 -2.19
N GLN A 11 -1.40 15.82 -1.44
CA GLN A 11 -0.86 15.57 -0.10
C GLN A 11 -1.93 15.02 0.84
N PHE A 12 -3.12 15.64 0.88
CA PHE A 12 -4.25 15.13 1.67
C PHE A 12 -4.65 13.71 1.25
N THR A 13 -4.72 13.44 -0.05
CA THR A 13 -5.09 12.11 -0.58
C THR A 13 -4.10 11.05 -0.13
N VAL A 14 -2.80 11.31 -0.27
CA VAL A 14 -1.74 10.38 0.11
C VAL A 14 -1.73 10.13 1.61
N GLU A 15 -1.89 11.17 2.42
CA GLU A 15 -1.94 11.01 3.87
C GLU A 15 -3.20 10.27 4.32
N LEU A 16 -4.35 10.52 3.71
CA LEU A 16 -5.57 9.75 3.99
C LEU A 16 -5.37 8.26 3.64
N VAL A 17 -4.80 7.97 2.47
CA VAL A 17 -4.43 6.61 2.06
C VAL A 17 -3.50 5.98 3.10
N ARG A 18 -2.46 6.68 3.56
CA ARG A 18 -1.56 6.17 4.62
C ARG A 18 -2.27 5.93 5.95
N ALA A 19 -3.25 6.75 6.30
CA ALA A 19 -3.95 6.69 7.57
C ALA A 19 -5.04 5.60 7.61
N MET A 20 -5.56 5.17 6.46
CA MET A 20 -6.69 4.24 6.35
C MET A 20 -6.32 2.89 5.71
N PRO A 21 -5.45 2.07 6.33
CA PRO A 21 -5.03 0.76 5.81
C PRO A 21 -6.13 -0.32 5.87
N HIS A 22 -7.26 -0.03 6.53
CA HIS A 22 -8.45 -0.88 6.53
C HIS A 22 -9.28 -0.73 5.25
N LEU A 23 -9.01 0.31 4.45
CA LEU A 23 -9.57 0.50 3.13
C LEU A 23 -8.50 0.13 2.08
N PRO A 24 -8.84 -0.60 1.01
CA PRO A 24 -8.03 -0.67 -0.21
C PRO A 24 -7.66 0.73 -0.72
N VAL A 25 -6.51 0.86 -1.39
CA VAL A 25 -6.02 2.16 -1.85
C VAL A 25 -7.05 2.90 -2.72
N PRO A 26 -7.75 2.27 -3.69
CA PRO A 26 -8.78 2.93 -4.49
C PRO A 26 -9.94 3.48 -3.66
N GLN A 27 -10.37 2.75 -2.62
CA GLN A 27 -11.40 3.24 -1.71
C GLN A 27 -10.91 4.44 -0.89
N ALA A 28 -9.69 4.39 -0.36
CA ALA A 28 -9.12 5.50 0.39
C ALA A 28 -8.91 6.75 -0.50
N VAL A 29 -8.52 6.57 -1.77
CA VAL A 29 -8.46 7.66 -2.76
C VAL A 29 -9.86 8.22 -3.04
N SER A 30 -10.87 7.36 -3.25
CA SER A 30 -12.26 7.79 -3.44
C SER A 30 -12.78 8.57 -2.22
N ALA A 31 -12.48 8.09 -1.01
CA ALA A 31 -12.80 8.79 0.24
C ALA A 31 -12.13 10.17 0.28
N ALA A 32 -10.84 10.24 -0.06
CA ALA A 32 -10.11 11.50 -0.08
C ALA A 32 -10.71 12.51 -1.06
N MET A 33 -11.09 12.08 -2.26
CA MET A 33 -11.70 12.97 -3.25
C MET A 33 -13.04 13.52 -2.77
N GLN A 34 -13.88 12.68 -2.16
CA GLN A 34 -15.18 13.09 -1.61
C GLN A 34 -15.02 14.03 -0.41
N LEU A 35 -14.06 13.74 0.47
CA LEU A 35 -13.77 14.57 1.64
C LEU A 35 -13.11 15.91 1.27
N ALA A 36 -12.17 15.92 0.32
CA ALA A 36 -11.45 17.12 -0.11
C ALA A 36 -12.37 18.23 -0.62
N HIS A 37 -13.55 17.89 -1.14
CA HIS A 37 -14.54 18.89 -1.58
C HIS A 37 -15.20 19.63 -0.41
N SER A 38 -15.41 18.93 0.71
CA SER A 38 -16.02 19.51 1.92
C SER A 38 -14.99 20.08 2.90
N MET A 39 -13.73 19.62 2.78
CA MET A 39 -12.64 20.10 3.60
C MET A 39 -12.01 21.35 2.99
N GLU A 40 -11.94 22.42 3.76
CA GLU A 40 -11.22 23.64 3.37
C GLU A 40 -9.70 23.42 3.49
N LEU A 41 -9.15 22.50 2.69
CA LEU A 41 -7.73 22.09 2.72
C LEU A 41 -6.73 23.25 2.70
N PRO A 42 -6.97 24.38 2.00
CA PRO A 42 -6.06 25.54 2.05
C PRO A 42 -5.84 26.12 3.45
N ARG A 43 -6.71 25.87 4.44
CA ARG A 43 -6.53 26.31 5.82
C ARG A 43 -5.40 25.57 6.56
N PHE A 44 -4.94 24.43 6.04
CA PHE A 44 -3.88 23.62 6.63
C PHE A 44 -2.56 23.97 5.95
N GLU A 45 -1.93 25.05 6.40
CA GLU A 45 -0.77 25.67 5.74
C GLU A 45 0.51 24.84 5.83
N ASP A 46 0.68 24.04 6.88
CA ASP A 46 1.85 23.19 7.09
C ASP A 46 1.49 21.70 7.09
N PHE A 47 2.50 20.86 6.82
CA PHE A 47 2.33 19.42 6.76
C PHE A 47 1.90 18.80 8.10
N GLY A 48 2.38 19.34 9.23
CA GLY A 48 1.97 18.85 10.56
C GLY A 48 0.48 19.03 10.81
N SER A 49 -0.07 20.19 10.44
CA SER A 49 -1.51 20.46 10.52
C SER A 49 -2.33 19.52 9.62
N MET A 50 -1.84 19.21 8.41
CA MET A 50 -2.46 18.22 7.51
C MET A 50 -2.48 16.82 8.14
N ILE A 51 -1.37 16.39 8.71
CA ILE A 51 -1.25 15.09 9.40
C ILE A 51 -2.19 15.02 10.61
N ASN A 52 -2.29 16.10 11.38
CA ASN A 52 -3.20 16.17 12.52
C ASN A 52 -4.67 16.07 12.10
N LEU A 53 -5.06 16.75 11.01
CA LEU A 53 -6.38 16.62 10.41
C LEU A 53 -6.65 15.16 10.07
N VAL A 54 -5.82 14.55 9.24
CA VAL A 54 -5.99 13.18 8.75
C VAL A 54 -6.08 12.18 9.91
N ASN A 55 -5.20 12.29 10.91
CA ASN A 55 -5.20 11.42 12.09
C ASN A 55 -6.39 11.62 13.03
N SER A 56 -7.16 12.71 12.86
CA SER A 56 -8.40 12.96 13.60
C SER A 56 -9.63 12.38 12.90
N LEU A 57 -9.54 12.08 11.60
CA LEU A 57 -10.63 11.53 10.82
C LEU A 57 -10.90 10.08 11.23
N GLN A 58 -12.16 9.81 11.57
CA GLN A 58 -12.64 8.47 11.89
C GLN A 58 -13.77 8.14 10.92
N LEU A 59 -13.40 7.56 9.79
CA LEU A 59 -14.35 7.16 8.76
C LEU A 59 -14.75 5.70 9.01
N ARG A 60 -16.04 5.45 9.18
CA ARG A 60 -16.58 4.10 9.42
C ARG A 60 -17.85 3.85 8.61
N PRO A 61 -18.17 2.58 8.31
CA PRO A 61 -19.43 2.21 7.67
C PRO A 61 -20.65 2.67 8.47
N ALA A 62 -21.74 2.99 7.77
CA ALA A 62 -23.04 3.32 8.38
C ALA A 62 -23.55 2.20 9.31
N ASP A 63 -23.39 0.95 8.88
CA ASP A 63 -23.84 -0.22 9.63
C ASP A 63 -23.06 -0.39 10.93
N GLU A 64 -21.76 -0.07 10.93
CA GLU A 64 -20.95 -0.06 12.17
C GLU A 64 -21.46 1.02 13.13
N TRP A 65 -21.67 2.26 12.67
CA TRP A 65 -22.22 3.32 13.52
C TRP A 65 -23.56 2.91 14.14
N ALA A 66 -24.48 2.39 13.32
CA ALA A 66 -25.79 1.95 13.75
C ALA A 66 -25.71 0.82 14.80
N ALA A 67 -24.84 -0.17 14.59
CA ALA A 67 -24.64 -1.28 15.53
C ALA A 67 -24.22 -0.82 16.94
N PHE A 68 -23.55 0.34 17.06
CA PHE A 68 -23.14 0.92 18.34
C PHE A 68 -24.06 2.06 18.84
N GLY A 69 -25.23 2.24 18.22
CA GLY A 69 -26.25 3.20 18.66
C GLY A 69 -26.00 4.64 18.22
N TYR A 70 -25.23 4.83 17.15
CA TYR A 70 -25.02 6.12 16.50
C TYR A 70 -25.88 6.24 15.24
N GLU A 71 -26.29 7.47 14.92
CA GLU A 71 -26.93 7.81 13.65
C GLU A 71 -26.26 9.04 13.03
N PRO A 72 -26.30 9.17 11.68
CA PRO A 72 -25.87 10.39 11.02
C PRO A 72 -26.72 11.59 11.47
N THR A 73 -26.07 12.75 11.64
CA THR A 73 -26.76 14.02 11.86
C THR A 73 -27.44 14.51 10.57
N ASP A 74 -28.38 15.44 10.68
CA ASP A 74 -29.10 16.00 9.52
C ASP A 74 -28.18 16.68 8.48
N LYS A 75 -26.95 17.06 8.90
CA LYS A 75 -25.93 17.69 8.05
C LYS A 75 -24.84 16.70 7.60
N ALA A 76 -24.97 15.42 7.93
CA ALA A 76 -23.97 14.42 7.60
C ALA A 76 -23.87 14.25 6.09
N VAL A 77 -22.65 14.41 5.57
CA VAL A 77 -22.34 14.09 4.17
C VAL A 77 -21.77 12.67 4.15
N PRO A 78 -22.42 11.71 3.47
CA PRO A 78 -21.90 10.36 3.33
C PRO A 78 -20.70 10.32 2.38
N VAL A 79 -19.72 9.49 2.70
CA VAL A 79 -18.66 9.06 1.79
C VAL A 79 -19.08 7.72 1.22
N ARG A 80 -19.35 7.66 -0.08
CA ARG A 80 -19.82 6.44 -0.75
C ARG A 80 -18.65 5.62 -1.24
N LEU A 81 -18.47 4.44 -0.66
CA LEU A 81 -17.39 3.52 -1.02
C LEU A 81 -17.99 2.25 -1.63
N GLU A 82 -17.36 1.75 -2.69
CA GLU A 82 -17.71 0.46 -3.27
C GLU A 82 -17.46 -0.65 -2.25
N VAL A 83 -18.37 -1.60 -2.07
CA VAL A 83 -18.16 -2.76 -1.19
C VAL A 83 -17.20 -3.73 -1.90
N PRO A 84 -16.08 -4.13 -1.28
CA PRO A 84 -15.16 -5.10 -1.89
C PRO A 84 -15.92 -6.38 -2.25
N HIS A 85 -15.70 -6.89 -3.45
CA HIS A 85 -16.25 -8.17 -3.86
C HIS A 85 -15.46 -9.27 -3.15
N GLU A 86 -16.13 -10.11 -2.35
CA GLU A 86 -15.52 -11.37 -1.94
C GLU A 86 -15.30 -12.22 -3.19
N PRO A 87 -14.10 -12.75 -3.44
CA PRO A 87 -13.91 -13.76 -4.48
C PRO A 87 -14.79 -14.95 -4.11
N ALA A 88 -15.80 -15.22 -4.93
CA ALA A 88 -16.64 -16.39 -4.72
C ALA A 88 -15.73 -17.62 -4.83
N VAL A 89 -15.67 -18.45 -3.77
CA VAL A 89 -15.06 -19.77 -3.87
C VAL A 89 -15.72 -20.46 -5.07
N PRO A 90 -14.99 -20.83 -6.13
CA PRO A 90 -15.60 -21.40 -7.30
C PRO A 90 -16.28 -22.71 -6.89
N ALA A 91 -17.60 -22.75 -7.03
CA ALA A 91 -18.33 -24.00 -6.89
C ALA A 91 -17.78 -24.98 -7.94
N LYS A 92 -17.43 -26.21 -7.52
CA LYS A 92 -16.94 -27.27 -8.43
C LYS A 92 -17.79 -27.30 -9.71
N GLY A 93 -17.15 -27.11 -10.86
CA GLY A 93 -17.81 -27.09 -12.18
C GLY A 93 -18.23 -25.71 -12.71
N LYS A 94 -17.88 -24.60 -12.05
CA LYS A 94 -18.15 -23.21 -12.51
C LYS A 94 -16.88 -22.35 -12.70
N GLU A 95 -15.74 -23.00 -12.88
CA GLU A 95 -14.40 -22.39 -13.02
C GLU A 95 -14.27 -21.44 -14.24
N HIS A 96 -15.21 -21.46 -15.18
CA HIS A 96 -15.16 -20.71 -16.44
C HIS A 96 -16.04 -19.44 -16.42
N LEU A 97 -16.72 -19.14 -15.32
CA LEU A 97 -17.55 -17.94 -15.19
C LEU A 97 -16.72 -16.79 -14.61
N PRO A 98 -16.86 -15.56 -15.15
CA PRO A 98 -16.08 -14.43 -14.68
C PRO A 98 -16.33 -14.18 -13.18
N GLU A 99 -15.26 -13.93 -12.43
CA GLU A 99 -15.29 -13.52 -11.03
C GLU A 99 -16.13 -12.24 -10.90
N ARG A 100 -17.39 -12.39 -10.50
CA ARG A 100 -18.25 -11.32 -10.06
C ARG A 100 -19.11 -11.90 -8.93
N GLY A 101 -19.44 -11.09 -7.93
CA GLY A 101 -20.30 -11.50 -6.81
C GLY A 101 -21.59 -12.18 -7.29
N TRP A 102 -22.32 -12.85 -6.40
CA TRP A 102 -23.47 -13.70 -6.74
C TRP A 102 -24.51 -13.11 -7.74
N ASP A 103 -24.61 -11.78 -7.88
CA ASP A 103 -25.47 -11.06 -8.83
C ASP A 103 -24.74 -10.17 -9.86
N GLY A 104 -23.41 -10.07 -9.79
CA GLY A 104 -22.57 -9.25 -10.66
C GLY A 104 -22.74 -7.73 -10.55
N ARG A 105 -23.37 -7.23 -9.47
CA ARG A 105 -23.66 -5.81 -9.28
C ARG A 105 -22.65 -5.15 -8.36
N ILE A 106 -22.13 -4.00 -8.77
CA ILE A 106 -21.35 -3.10 -7.91
C ILE A 106 -22.28 -2.60 -6.81
N ARG A 107 -21.87 -2.80 -5.55
CA ARG A 107 -22.59 -2.29 -4.38
C ARG A 107 -21.79 -1.16 -3.76
N PHE A 108 -22.50 -0.19 -3.20
CA PHE A 108 -21.89 0.91 -2.46
C PHE A 108 -22.43 0.91 -1.03
N GLU A 109 -21.57 1.26 -0.10
CA GLU A 109 -21.88 1.46 1.30
C GLU A 109 -21.54 2.90 1.70
N ASP A 110 -22.48 3.54 2.39
CA ASP A 110 -22.28 4.88 2.94
C ASP A 110 -21.37 4.78 4.17
N HIS A 111 -20.34 5.60 4.21
CA HIS A 111 -19.46 5.79 5.35
C HIS A 111 -19.62 7.20 5.92
N PHE A 112 -19.47 7.34 7.23
CA PHE A 112 -19.60 8.62 7.92
C PHE A 112 -18.39 8.90 8.80
N LEU A 113 -17.99 10.17 8.85
CA LEU A 113 -17.03 10.66 9.82
C LEU A 113 -17.68 10.72 11.21
N SER A 114 -16.92 10.41 12.26
CA SER A 114 -17.42 10.50 13.65
C SER A 114 -18.07 11.84 13.99
N VAL A 115 -17.51 12.96 13.52
CA VAL A 115 -18.04 14.32 13.73
C VAL A 115 -19.41 14.55 13.08
N HIS A 116 -19.82 13.69 12.15
CA HIS A 116 -21.13 13.74 11.49
C HIS A 116 -22.15 12.80 12.12
N THR A 117 -21.81 12.11 13.21
CA THR A 117 -22.69 11.16 13.89
C THR A 117 -23.04 11.63 15.30
N ARG A 118 -24.21 11.23 15.79
CA ARG A 118 -24.65 11.44 17.17
C ARG A 118 -25.10 10.13 17.79
N ARG A 119 -24.85 9.96 19.09
CA ARG A 119 -25.32 8.78 19.82
C ARG A 119 -26.78 8.99 20.21
N VAL A 120 -27.64 8.07 19.77
CA VAL A 120 -29.09 8.11 20.04
C VAL A 120 -29.55 7.04 21.02
N HIS A 121 -28.82 5.94 21.13
CA HIS A 121 -29.16 4.84 22.03
C HIS A 121 -27.95 4.42 22.88
N SER A 122 -28.20 4.05 24.13
CA SER A 122 -27.20 3.43 24.99
C SER A 122 -27.02 1.96 24.59
N SER A 123 -26.02 1.67 23.75
CA SER A 123 -25.52 0.30 23.58
C SER A 123 -24.73 -0.13 24.82
N SER A 124 -24.91 -1.38 25.26
CA SER A 124 -24.07 -2.02 26.30
C SER A 124 -22.65 -2.30 25.80
N THR A 125 -22.45 -2.30 24.48
CA THR A 125 -21.16 -2.49 23.84
C THR A 125 -20.55 -1.14 23.47
N HIS A 126 -19.28 -0.94 23.83
CA HIS A 126 -18.53 0.25 23.43
C HIS A 126 -17.99 0.09 22.00
N LEU A 127 -18.13 1.15 21.19
CA LEU A 127 -17.47 1.23 19.90
C LEU A 127 -15.96 1.13 20.10
N ILE A 128 -15.32 0.21 19.38
CA ILE A 128 -13.86 -0.01 19.44
C ILE A 128 -13.14 1.29 19.11
N ASN A 129 -12.02 1.58 19.78
CA ASN A 129 -11.22 2.75 19.45
C ASN A 129 -10.74 2.67 17.99
N TYR A 130 -10.92 3.75 17.22
CA TYR A 130 -10.56 3.76 15.79
C TYR A 130 -9.07 3.50 15.55
N ARG A 131 -8.20 4.04 16.41
CA ARG A 131 -6.75 3.83 16.31
C ARG A 131 -6.36 2.38 16.55
N ASP A 132 -7.06 1.69 17.46
CA ASP A 132 -6.80 0.28 17.73
C ASP A 132 -7.26 -0.59 16.55
N ALA A 133 -8.43 -0.30 15.98
CA ALA A 133 -8.91 -0.97 14.76
C ALA A 133 -7.94 -0.77 13.59
N VAL A 134 -7.55 0.48 13.29
CA VAL A 134 -6.55 0.80 12.27
C VAL A 134 -5.19 0.13 12.56
N GLY A 135 -4.77 0.13 13.83
CA GLY A 135 -3.53 -0.50 14.26
C GLY A 135 -3.52 -2.01 14.06
N ALA A 136 -4.65 -2.68 14.26
CA ALA A 136 -4.83 -4.10 13.95
C ALA A 136 -4.69 -4.36 12.45
N TRP A 137 -5.31 -3.52 11.62
CA TRP A 137 -5.19 -3.60 10.16
C TRP A 137 -3.76 -3.42 9.66
N ARG A 138 -3.00 -2.47 10.22
CA ARG A 138 -1.58 -2.30 9.88
C ARG A 138 -0.74 -3.53 10.20
N LYS A 139 -1.11 -4.27 11.26
CA LYS A 139 -0.41 -5.46 11.75
C LYS A 139 -0.82 -6.75 11.06
N ARG A 140 -2.01 -6.77 10.42
CA ARG A 140 -2.53 -7.93 9.68
C ARG A 140 -1.50 -8.42 8.66
N LEU A 141 -1.29 -9.74 8.66
CA LEU A 141 -0.73 -10.46 7.52
C LEU A 141 -1.88 -11.26 6.88
N GLY A 142 -1.85 -11.37 5.56
CA GLY A 142 -2.83 -12.08 4.76
C GLY A 142 -2.77 -13.58 4.99
N TYR A 143 -3.87 -14.25 4.66
CA TYR A 143 -4.12 -15.68 4.88
C TYR A 143 -3.15 -16.61 4.12
N ALA A 144 -2.52 -16.11 3.05
CA ALA A 144 -1.54 -16.85 2.25
C ALA A 144 -0.09 -16.52 2.61
N THR A 145 0.15 -15.83 3.74
CA THR A 145 1.51 -15.66 4.27
C THR A 145 1.83 -16.86 5.15
N ASP A 146 2.54 -17.85 4.59
CA ASP A 146 3.10 -18.92 5.40
C ASP A 146 4.33 -18.40 6.15
N PRO A 147 4.57 -18.86 7.40
CA PRO A 147 5.81 -18.55 8.11
C PRO A 147 7.02 -19.04 7.29
N SER A 148 7.67 -18.10 6.61
CA SER A 148 8.87 -18.38 5.81
C SER A 148 10.10 -17.85 6.52
N LEU A 149 11.11 -18.72 6.66
CA LEU A 149 12.44 -18.38 7.14
C LEU A 149 13.43 -18.21 5.97
N ALA A 150 12.96 -18.20 4.72
CA ALA A 150 13.81 -18.04 3.53
C ALA A 150 14.71 -16.79 3.63
N TYR A 151 14.21 -15.75 4.30
CA TYR A 151 14.88 -14.47 4.48
C TYR A 151 15.40 -14.26 5.91
N ALA A 152 15.55 -15.33 6.69
CA ALA A 152 16.03 -15.25 8.07
C ALA A 152 17.46 -14.71 8.16
N GLU A 153 18.25 -14.78 7.08
CA GLU A 153 19.58 -14.15 7.04
C GLU A 153 19.54 -12.63 7.24
N PHE A 154 18.45 -11.95 6.85
CA PHE A 154 18.22 -10.53 7.15
C PHE A 154 17.96 -10.25 8.64
N THR A 155 17.73 -11.29 9.44
CA THR A 155 17.66 -11.19 10.91
C THR A 155 19.01 -11.36 11.60
N SER A 156 20.05 -11.76 10.86
CA SER A 156 21.36 -12.04 11.46
C SER A 156 21.94 -10.77 12.11
N ALA A 157 22.40 -10.92 13.35
CA ALA A 157 22.84 -9.83 14.21
C ALA A 157 24.20 -9.23 13.82
N ALA A 158 24.74 -9.57 12.63
CA ALA A 158 25.98 -8.98 12.14
C ALA A 158 25.77 -7.46 12.02
N VAL A 159 26.29 -6.71 13.01
CA VAL A 159 26.31 -5.24 13.07
C VAL A 159 24.93 -4.58 13.20
N GLY A 160 24.05 -5.04 14.11
CA GLY A 160 22.84 -4.27 14.47
C GLY A 160 21.81 -4.13 13.34
N ARG A 161 21.83 -5.05 12.37
CA ARG A 161 21.03 -5.07 11.14
C ARG A 161 19.70 -5.83 11.27
N GLN A 162 19.34 -6.29 12.47
CA GLN A 162 18.19 -7.17 12.68
C GLN A 162 16.86 -6.47 12.35
N ILE A 163 16.14 -6.99 11.35
CA ILE A 163 14.75 -6.62 11.10
C ILE A 163 13.80 -7.51 11.92
N PRO A 164 12.65 -6.98 12.41
CA PRO A 164 11.63 -7.77 13.09
C PRO A 164 11.15 -8.98 12.25
N MET A 165 10.85 -10.11 12.90
CA MET A 165 10.38 -11.35 12.24
C MET A 165 9.18 -11.11 11.32
N ARG A 166 8.24 -10.26 11.73
CA ARG A 166 7.09 -9.87 10.89
C ARG A 166 7.50 -9.36 9.49
N ARG A 167 8.62 -8.65 9.39
CA ARG A 167 9.13 -8.15 8.11
C ARG A 167 9.70 -9.28 7.26
N VAL A 168 10.31 -10.28 7.89
CA VAL A 168 10.77 -11.51 7.21
C VAL A 168 9.58 -12.30 6.67
N GLU A 169 8.53 -12.46 7.47
CA GLU A 169 7.29 -13.12 7.06
C GLU A 169 6.68 -12.44 5.81
N MET A 170 6.69 -11.11 5.76
CA MET A 170 6.25 -10.35 4.59
C MET A 170 7.09 -10.64 3.33
N LEU A 171 8.42 -10.72 3.48
CA LEU A 171 9.31 -11.07 2.37
C LEU A 171 9.07 -12.49 1.87
N GLY A 172 8.54 -13.38 2.72
CA GLY A 172 8.07 -14.70 2.33
C GLY A 172 7.02 -14.71 1.21
N ASN A 173 6.44 -13.56 0.83
CA ASN A 173 5.52 -13.44 -0.29
C ASN A 173 6.18 -13.05 -1.62
N LEU A 174 7.48 -12.72 -1.66
CA LEU A 174 8.17 -12.26 -2.88
C LEU A 174 8.08 -13.28 -4.04
N TRP A 175 8.02 -14.57 -3.72
CA TRP A 175 7.91 -15.63 -4.72
C TRP A 175 6.68 -15.46 -5.62
N LYS A 176 5.60 -14.83 -5.15
CA LYS A 176 4.34 -14.66 -5.91
C LYS A 176 4.51 -13.84 -7.19
N ILE A 177 5.62 -13.10 -7.31
CA ILE A 177 6.01 -12.38 -8.53
C ILE A 177 7.30 -12.91 -9.15
N GLY A 178 7.78 -14.08 -8.71
CA GLY A 178 9.04 -14.68 -9.14
C GLY A 178 10.27 -13.92 -8.65
N ALA A 179 10.16 -13.15 -7.57
CA ALA A 179 11.27 -12.36 -7.04
C ALA A 179 11.95 -13.05 -5.87
N VAL A 180 13.29 -12.92 -5.80
CA VAL A 180 14.09 -13.30 -4.64
C VAL A 180 14.98 -12.13 -4.24
N ALA A 181 15.12 -11.91 -2.93
CA ALA A 181 16.01 -10.89 -2.36
C ALA A 181 17.26 -11.52 -1.73
N THR A 182 18.44 -10.98 -2.01
CA THR A 182 19.72 -11.46 -1.48
C THR A 182 20.64 -10.30 -1.09
N TRP A 183 21.70 -10.60 -0.35
CA TRP A 183 22.79 -9.64 -0.13
C TRP A 183 23.65 -9.49 -1.40
N GLU A 184 24.05 -8.26 -1.70
CA GLU A 184 25.08 -7.98 -2.71
C GLU A 184 26.48 -8.11 -2.10
N THR A 185 27.40 -8.76 -2.83
CA THR A 185 28.80 -8.94 -2.43
C THR A 185 29.81 -8.41 -3.44
N ASP A 186 29.36 -8.21 -4.67
CA ASP A 186 30.23 -7.98 -5.83
C ASP A 186 30.12 -6.54 -6.36
N TRP A 187 28.97 -5.89 -6.15
CA TRP A 187 28.69 -4.56 -6.71
C TRP A 187 28.71 -3.47 -5.64
N GLU A 188 29.32 -2.33 -5.99
CA GLU A 188 29.40 -1.13 -5.16
C GLU A 188 28.64 0.04 -5.81
N GLY A 189 28.35 1.07 -5.01
CA GLY A 189 27.89 2.37 -5.50
C GLY A 189 26.37 2.62 -5.42
N GLU A 190 25.56 1.58 -5.22
CA GLU A 190 24.10 1.70 -5.03
C GLU A 190 23.64 1.00 -3.75
N THR A 191 22.43 1.32 -3.29
CA THR A 191 21.85 0.68 -2.09
C THR A 191 21.12 -0.62 -2.41
N SER A 192 20.65 -0.75 -3.65
CA SER A 192 20.03 -1.97 -4.14
C SER A 192 20.06 -2.02 -5.67
N TRP A 193 19.98 -3.24 -6.20
CA TRP A 193 19.86 -3.53 -7.61
C TRP A 193 18.67 -4.44 -7.84
N CYS A 194 17.88 -4.14 -8.87
CA CYS A 194 16.73 -4.92 -9.26
C CYS A 194 16.72 -5.10 -10.77
N TYR A 195 16.67 -6.35 -11.22
CA TYR A 195 16.71 -6.71 -12.62
C TYR A 195 16.02 -8.05 -12.86
N VAL A 196 15.63 -8.27 -14.11
CA VAL A 196 15.18 -9.58 -14.61
C VAL A 196 16.40 -10.49 -14.71
N ASP A 197 16.38 -11.60 -13.98
CA ASP A 197 17.42 -12.64 -14.02
C ASP A 197 17.02 -13.76 -15.00
N GLN A 198 15.75 -14.17 -14.96
CA GLN A 198 15.19 -15.19 -15.86
C GLN A 198 13.86 -14.76 -16.44
N ARG A 199 13.61 -15.22 -17.68
CA ARG A 199 12.37 -14.95 -18.40
C ARG A 199 11.50 -16.21 -18.36
N PRO A 200 10.31 -16.15 -17.75
CA PRO A 200 9.37 -17.26 -17.78
C PRO A 200 8.82 -17.51 -19.19
N LEU A 201 8.27 -18.70 -19.37
CA LEU A 201 7.46 -19.00 -20.54
C LEU A 201 6.06 -18.35 -20.40
N PRO A 202 5.41 -17.96 -21.51
CA PRO A 202 4.04 -17.45 -21.45
C PRO A 202 3.08 -18.44 -20.77
N GLY A 203 2.28 -17.96 -19.82
CA GLY A 203 1.37 -18.78 -19.03
C GLY A 203 2.00 -19.45 -17.81
N GLU A 204 3.29 -19.28 -17.55
CA GLU A 204 3.96 -19.78 -16.36
C GLU A 204 3.61 -18.92 -15.13
N SER A 205 3.52 -19.55 -13.96
CA SER A 205 3.39 -18.89 -12.65
C SER A 205 4.58 -19.27 -11.78
N PRO A 206 5.08 -18.37 -10.92
CA PRO A 206 6.18 -18.68 -10.02
C PRO A 206 5.83 -19.79 -9.00
N ASP A 207 6.83 -20.60 -8.66
CA ASP A 207 6.70 -21.64 -7.62
C ASP A 207 7.03 -21.06 -6.22
N PRO A 208 6.33 -21.47 -5.15
CA PRO A 208 6.68 -21.10 -3.77
C PRO A 208 8.12 -21.44 -3.35
N MET A 209 8.74 -22.43 -4.00
CA MET A 209 10.12 -22.88 -3.77
C MET A 209 11.15 -22.15 -4.63
N VAL A 210 10.76 -21.06 -5.32
CA VAL A 210 11.68 -20.22 -6.09
C VAL A 210 12.86 -19.79 -5.21
N ASN A 211 14.04 -19.88 -5.79
CA ASN A 211 15.32 -19.56 -5.18
C ASN A 211 16.14 -18.75 -6.18
N GLU A 212 17.39 -18.46 -5.85
CA GLU A 212 18.22 -17.63 -6.71
C GLU A 212 18.41 -18.23 -8.11
N THR A 213 18.36 -19.54 -8.28
CA THR A 213 18.68 -20.21 -9.56
C THR A 213 17.53 -20.32 -10.54
N ASP A 214 16.31 -19.98 -10.14
CA ASP A 214 15.09 -20.04 -10.97
C ASP A 214 14.19 -18.79 -10.80
N ALA A 215 14.64 -17.81 -10.01
CA ALA A 215 13.95 -16.53 -9.86
C ALA A 215 13.88 -15.75 -11.17
N TRP A 216 12.71 -15.16 -11.42
CA TRP A 216 12.49 -14.25 -12.53
C TRP A 216 13.16 -12.90 -12.26
N TYR A 217 13.09 -12.40 -11.03
CA TYR A 217 13.73 -11.17 -10.59
C TYR A 217 14.72 -11.45 -9.46
N ARG A 218 15.90 -10.83 -9.56
CA ARG A 218 16.83 -10.77 -8.43
C ARG A 218 16.87 -9.35 -7.87
N ILE A 219 16.60 -9.23 -6.57
CA ILE A 219 16.70 -8.00 -5.80
C ILE A 219 17.94 -8.13 -4.90
N ARG A 220 19.01 -7.45 -5.24
CA ARG A 220 20.24 -7.48 -4.45
C ARG A 220 20.34 -6.24 -3.59
N ILE A 221 20.61 -6.42 -2.30
CA ILE A 221 20.64 -5.34 -1.31
C ILE A 221 22.07 -5.14 -0.82
N HIS A 222 22.55 -3.90 -0.84
CA HIS A 222 23.86 -3.59 -0.30
C HIS A 222 23.88 -3.80 1.23
N PRO A 223 24.89 -4.50 1.81
CA PRO A 223 24.93 -4.82 3.23
C PRO A 223 24.81 -3.62 4.18
N ASP A 224 25.27 -2.44 3.76
CA ASP A 224 25.22 -1.21 4.56
C ASP A 224 23.83 -0.59 4.70
N VAL A 225 22.83 -1.09 3.96
CA VAL A 225 21.42 -0.70 4.18
C VAL A 225 20.94 -1.13 5.58
N GLY A 226 21.48 -2.22 6.12
CA GLY A 226 21.20 -2.68 7.49
C GLY A 226 19.71 -2.88 7.79
N ARG A 227 19.18 -2.23 8.82
CA ARG A 227 17.78 -2.42 9.27
C ARG A 227 16.71 -1.96 8.27
N ASP A 228 17.11 -1.20 7.25
CA ASP A 228 16.23 -0.63 6.24
C ASP A 228 16.10 -1.52 4.98
N VAL A 229 16.58 -2.78 5.05
CA VAL A 229 16.53 -3.75 3.93
C VAL A 229 15.13 -3.88 3.35
N ILE A 230 14.09 -4.01 4.19
CA ILE A 230 12.71 -4.11 3.69
C ILE A 230 12.28 -2.85 2.91
N VAL A 231 12.83 -1.69 3.26
CA VAL A 231 12.51 -0.43 2.60
C VAL A 231 13.10 -0.42 1.20
N GLU A 232 14.34 -0.88 1.05
CA GLU A 232 14.97 -0.99 -0.26
C GLU A 232 14.36 -2.09 -1.12
N ILE A 233 13.98 -3.23 -0.54
CA ILE A 233 13.24 -4.27 -1.25
C ILE A 233 11.91 -3.71 -1.75
N ALA A 234 11.15 -3.01 -0.92
CA ALA A 234 9.88 -2.39 -1.34
C ALA A 234 10.06 -1.33 -2.43
N ARG A 235 11.18 -0.59 -2.43
CA ARG A 235 11.54 0.33 -3.52
C ARG A 235 11.78 -0.41 -4.83
N CYS A 236 12.51 -1.53 -4.79
CA CYS A 236 12.72 -2.39 -5.96
C CYS A 236 11.39 -3.02 -6.45
N LEU A 237 10.53 -3.47 -5.54
CA LEU A 237 9.19 -3.95 -5.89
C LEU A 237 8.36 -2.86 -6.57
N ALA A 238 8.41 -1.63 -6.05
CA ALA A 238 7.74 -0.50 -6.66
C ALA A 238 8.25 -0.24 -8.09
N GLU A 239 9.57 -0.33 -8.34
CA GLU A 239 10.13 -0.21 -9.69
C GLU A 239 9.56 -1.27 -10.66
N ILE A 240 9.42 -2.53 -10.22
CA ILE A 240 8.80 -3.59 -11.02
C ILE A 240 7.32 -3.26 -11.29
N TYR A 241 6.55 -2.90 -10.25
CA TYR A 241 5.11 -2.62 -10.42
C TYR A 241 4.82 -1.37 -11.26
N LEU A 242 5.70 -0.36 -11.20
CA LEU A 242 5.66 0.85 -12.04
C LEU A 242 6.11 0.59 -13.48
N GLY A 243 6.71 -0.57 -13.76
CA GLY A 243 7.21 -0.97 -15.07
C GLY A 243 8.59 -0.41 -15.42
N TYR A 244 9.33 0.14 -14.45
CA TYR A 244 10.67 0.70 -14.64
C TYR A 244 11.77 -0.37 -14.65
N VAL A 245 11.47 -1.52 -14.08
CA VAL A 245 12.09 -2.80 -14.44
C VAL A 245 11.06 -3.52 -15.29
N GLU A 246 11.51 -4.19 -16.36
CA GLU A 246 10.62 -4.95 -17.25
C GLU A 246 9.65 -5.81 -16.44
N LYS A 247 8.36 -5.56 -16.62
CA LYS A 247 7.28 -6.21 -15.89
C LYS A 247 6.82 -7.44 -16.66
N LEU A 248 7.32 -8.61 -16.30
CA LEU A 248 7.09 -9.88 -16.99
C LEU A 248 5.62 -10.35 -17.09
N TRP A 249 4.69 -9.68 -16.41
CA TRP A 249 3.24 -9.93 -16.48
C TRP A 249 2.45 -8.67 -16.88
N GLY A 250 3.09 -7.70 -17.53
CA GLY A 250 2.46 -6.43 -17.84
C GLY A 250 3.29 -5.51 -18.75
N PRO A 251 2.84 -4.26 -18.92
CA PRO A 251 3.55 -3.30 -19.76
C PRO A 251 4.81 -2.75 -19.06
N GLU A 252 5.86 -2.54 -19.84
CA GLU A 252 7.07 -1.79 -19.44
C GLU A 252 6.87 -0.28 -19.64
N VAL A 253 7.56 0.51 -18.82
CA VAL A 253 7.57 1.98 -18.87
C VAL A 253 9.00 2.48 -18.81
N GLU A 254 9.31 3.49 -19.62
CA GLU A 254 10.60 4.15 -19.56
C GLU A 254 10.81 4.90 -18.23
N GLY A 255 11.89 4.58 -17.52
CA GLY A 255 12.26 5.12 -16.20
C GLY A 255 12.31 6.65 -16.09
N GLY A 256 12.94 7.30 -17.07
CA GLY A 256 13.18 8.74 -17.06
C GLY A 256 13.73 9.29 -15.72
N ALA A 257 13.51 10.59 -15.50
CA ALA A 257 13.92 11.25 -14.25
C ALA A 257 13.03 10.91 -13.04
N GLN A 258 11.85 10.32 -13.26
CA GLN A 258 10.87 10.04 -12.20
C GLN A 258 10.98 8.63 -11.62
N ARG A 259 11.83 7.75 -12.19
CA ARG A 259 12.08 6.40 -11.67
C ARG A 259 12.32 6.38 -10.16
N GLY A 260 13.28 7.16 -9.69
CA GLY A 260 13.61 7.26 -8.27
C GLY A 260 12.44 7.80 -7.42
N PRO A 261 11.97 9.04 -7.67
CA PRO A 261 10.87 9.67 -6.92
C PRO A 261 9.58 8.83 -6.83
N GLU A 262 9.10 8.27 -7.93
CA GLU A 262 7.84 7.51 -7.95
C GLU A 262 7.97 6.18 -7.21
N SER A 263 9.09 5.49 -7.39
CA SER A 263 9.32 4.19 -6.72
C SER A 263 9.51 4.37 -5.22
N GLU A 264 10.20 5.43 -4.81
CA GLU A 264 10.31 5.83 -3.39
C GLU A 264 8.94 6.19 -2.80
N ALA A 265 8.14 7.01 -3.50
CA ALA A 265 6.82 7.39 -3.05
C ALA A 265 5.90 6.17 -2.86
N ALA A 266 5.85 5.27 -3.86
CA ALA A 266 5.03 4.08 -3.83
C ALA A 266 5.43 3.14 -2.68
N ALA A 267 6.73 2.88 -2.52
CA ALA A 267 7.25 2.07 -1.42
C ALA A 267 6.90 2.68 -0.05
N TYR A 268 7.07 3.99 0.13
CA TYR A 268 6.82 4.63 1.42
C TYR A 268 5.33 4.65 1.77
N ILE A 269 4.44 4.84 0.80
CA ILE A 269 2.99 4.73 1.02
C ILE A 269 2.62 3.31 1.45
N ALA A 270 3.08 2.29 0.74
CA ALA A 270 2.82 0.88 1.06
C ALA A 270 3.33 0.51 2.45
N LEU A 271 4.59 0.84 2.75
CA LEU A 271 5.25 0.46 4.00
C LEU A 271 4.64 1.15 5.22
N GLU A 272 4.28 2.43 5.12
CA GLU A 272 3.62 3.10 6.24
C GLU A 272 2.27 2.45 6.55
N ARG A 273 1.50 2.04 5.52
CA ARG A 273 0.26 1.25 5.67
C ARG A 273 0.50 -0.14 6.30
N LEU A 274 1.72 -0.65 6.24
CA LEU A 274 2.18 -1.89 6.89
C LEU A 274 2.90 -1.66 8.23
N TRP A 275 2.87 -0.45 8.80
CA TRP A 275 3.59 -0.07 10.03
C TRP A 275 5.11 -0.27 9.91
N ILE A 276 5.67 0.07 8.76
CA ILE A 276 7.10 0.12 8.52
C ILE A 276 7.46 1.58 8.20
N PRO A 277 8.34 2.22 8.99
CA PRO A 277 8.73 3.60 8.72
C PRO A 277 9.60 3.67 7.45
N GLN A 278 9.51 4.79 6.75
CA GLN A 278 10.41 5.14 5.66
C GLN A 278 11.88 5.22 6.11
N ARG A 279 12.80 4.93 5.19
CA ARG A 279 14.26 4.97 5.41
C ARG A 279 14.79 6.40 5.47
N SER A 280 14.46 7.22 4.47
CA SER A 280 15.00 8.56 4.30
C SER A 280 13.89 9.58 4.24
N ARG A 281 14.14 10.74 4.86
CA ARG A 281 13.30 11.95 4.73
C ARG A 281 14.07 13.10 4.10
N ARG A 282 15.19 12.78 3.44
CA ARG A 282 16.17 13.75 2.92
C ARG A 282 16.16 13.85 1.39
N THR A 283 15.28 13.12 0.73
CA THR A 283 15.19 13.11 -0.72
C THR A 283 14.49 14.37 -1.22
N ASN A 284 14.86 14.82 -2.42
CA ASN A 284 14.27 16.03 -3.02
C ASN A 284 12.75 15.87 -3.17
N TRP A 285 12.31 14.68 -3.61
CA TRP A 285 10.91 14.29 -3.64
C TRP A 285 10.22 14.52 -2.28
N TYR A 286 10.76 13.94 -1.19
CA TYR A 286 10.14 14.04 0.13
C TYR A 286 10.08 15.50 0.62
N HIS A 287 11.13 16.28 0.39
CA HIS A 287 11.14 17.70 0.75
C HIS A 287 10.03 18.48 0.01
N ARG A 288 9.90 18.30 -1.30
CA ARG A 288 8.82 18.93 -2.09
C ARG A 288 7.44 18.48 -1.62
N TYR A 289 7.29 17.19 -1.35
CA TYR A 289 6.04 16.60 -0.88
C TYR A 289 5.59 17.22 0.45
N VAL A 290 6.49 17.30 1.43
CA VAL A 290 6.21 17.90 2.75
C VAL A 290 5.95 19.41 2.62
N ALA A 291 6.69 20.10 1.76
CA ALA A 291 6.48 21.53 1.51
C ALA A 291 5.13 21.83 0.82
N GLY A 292 4.41 20.82 0.32
CA GLY A 292 3.19 21.03 -0.46
C GLY A 292 3.47 21.68 -1.81
N GLU A 293 4.68 21.48 -2.33
CA GLU A 293 5.06 21.96 -3.66
C GLU A 293 4.46 21.04 -4.74
N PRO A 294 4.07 21.58 -5.90
CA PRO A 294 3.66 20.75 -7.03
C PRO A 294 4.79 19.80 -7.45
N MET A 295 4.44 18.55 -7.66
CA MET A 295 5.35 17.59 -8.29
C MET A 295 5.60 17.95 -9.75
N PRO A 296 6.71 17.47 -10.35
CA PRO A 296 6.93 17.57 -11.79
C PRO A 296 5.72 17.04 -12.57
N ALA A 297 5.44 17.62 -13.74
CA ALA A 297 4.24 17.29 -14.51
C ALA A 297 4.21 15.82 -14.96
N GLU A 298 5.39 15.24 -15.14
CA GLU A 298 5.61 13.85 -15.49
C GLU A 298 5.47 12.88 -14.31
N PHE A 299 5.32 13.36 -13.06
CA PHE A 299 5.13 12.50 -11.88
C PHE A 299 3.71 11.93 -11.83
N ARG A 300 3.59 10.61 -11.89
CA ARG A 300 2.33 9.88 -12.07
C ARG A 300 1.76 9.39 -10.74
N TRP A 301 1.02 10.26 -10.07
CA TRP A 301 0.37 9.92 -8.79
C TRP A 301 -0.54 8.70 -8.87
N ASP A 302 -1.25 8.53 -9.97
CA ASP A 302 -2.14 7.39 -10.18
C ASP A 302 -1.35 6.06 -10.30
N ALA A 303 -0.21 6.08 -11.00
CA ALA A 303 0.68 4.92 -11.09
C ALA A 303 1.34 4.62 -9.73
N VAL A 304 1.79 5.66 -9.01
CA VAL A 304 2.37 5.55 -7.66
C VAL A 304 1.40 4.90 -6.68
N LEU A 305 0.13 5.33 -6.66
CA LEU A 305 -0.88 4.77 -5.76
C LEU A 305 -1.23 3.32 -6.10
N ARG A 306 -1.35 2.97 -7.40
CA ARG A 306 -1.56 1.57 -7.84
C ARG A 306 -0.37 0.67 -7.51
N ALA A 307 0.85 1.17 -7.69
CA ALA A 307 2.06 0.44 -7.31
C ALA A 307 2.16 0.27 -5.80
N ALA A 308 1.79 1.29 -5.01
CA ALA A 308 1.76 1.21 -3.56
C ALA A 308 0.78 0.12 -3.07
N GLU A 309 -0.42 0.06 -3.66
CA GLU A 309 -1.38 -1.02 -3.40
C GLU A 309 -0.79 -2.39 -3.72
N SER A 310 -0.20 -2.54 -4.91
CA SER A 310 0.37 -3.82 -5.33
C SER A 310 1.52 -4.28 -4.42
N VAL A 311 2.39 -3.35 -4.00
CA VAL A 311 3.48 -3.63 -3.05
C VAL A 311 2.93 -4.00 -1.67
N GLU A 312 1.93 -3.27 -1.19
CA GLU A 312 1.28 -3.53 0.09
C GLU A 312 0.62 -4.92 0.10
N ASP A 313 -0.18 -5.23 -0.92
CA ASP A 313 -0.88 -6.50 -1.04
C ASP A 313 0.08 -7.67 -1.20
N LEU A 314 1.17 -7.48 -1.96
CA LEU A 314 2.22 -8.50 -2.10
C LEU A 314 2.87 -8.78 -0.75
N LEU A 315 3.40 -7.74 -0.09
CA LEU A 315 4.11 -7.89 1.19
C LEU A 315 3.18 -8.39 2.30
N ARG A 316 1.91 -7.98 2.28
CA ARG A 316 0.89 -8.48 3.20
C ARG A 316 0.52 -9.92 2.90
N GLY A 317 0.67 -10.38 1.66
CA GLY A 317 0.32 -11.73 1.22
C GLY A 317 -1.12 -11.89 0.73
N ASP A 318 -1.78 -10.80 0.37
CA ASP A 318 -3.13 -10.80 -0.21
C ASP A 318 -3.12 -10.98 -1.74
N THR A 319 -1.93 -10.89 -2.36
CA THR A 319 -1.73 -11.16 -3.78
C THR A 319 -1.73 -12.66 -4.07
N ALA A 320 -2.36 -13.07 -5.17
CA ALA A 320 -2.20 -14.40 -5.79
C ALA A 320 -0.95 -14.41 -6.69
N PRO A 321 -0.32 -15.57 -6.96
CA PRO A 321 0.81 -15.64 -7.87
C PRO A 321 0.46 -15.08 -9.25
N VAL A 322 1.36 -14.29 -9.82
CA VAL A 322 1.19 -13.73 -11.16
C VAL A 322 1.37 -14.82 -12.24
N THR A 323 0.95 -14.51 -13.46
CA THR A 323 1.16 -15.35 -14.64
C THR A 323 1.78 -14.49 -15.74
N ALA A 324 2.84 -15.01 -16.38
CA ALA A 324 3.57 -14.35 -17.46
C ALA A 324 2.79 -14.28 -18.79
#